data_AF-A0A150WLU1-F1
#
_entry.id   AF-A0A150WLU1-F1
#
_cell.length_a   1.000
_cell.length_b   1.000
_cell.length_c   1.000
_cell.angle_alpha   90.00
_cell.angle_beta   90.00
_cell.angle_gamma   90.00
#
_symmetry.space_group_name_H-M   'P 1'
#
loop_
_entity.id
_entity.type
_entity.pdbx_description
1 polymer ?
#
loop_
_entity_poly.entity_id
_entity_poly.type
_entity_poly.pdbx_seq_one_letter_code
_entity_poly.pdbx_strand_id
1 'polypeptide(L)'
;MDFLRRPDRIHFDLKPNCLLTRWPVVFVTGPRSLFYFRRYWNLYPIFLAEHGYEVFTVHLPWRSSAARRKYMQAFLEKHKNKKYHFVMDSITAHEMQDLFVGTSTATSVTELLNAGATTKLHGFQFQPLEMTVCKQAPGILLKFSFWLHQKLIENPQSPTLDTLGALEDSTFDNSRLLLSHMQKLAEEDYQEDATL
;
A
#
# COMPACT_ATOMS: atom_id res chain seq x y z
N MET A 1 18.84 10.35 -33.56
CA MET A 1 17.66 11.10 -33.05
C MET A 1 17.30 10.49 -31.72
N ASP A 2 17.86 11.05 -30.66
CA ASP A 2 17.78 10.54 -29.30
C ASP A 2 16.52 11.05 -28.60
N PHE A 3 15.54 10.17 -28.38
CA PHE A 3 14.42 10.42 -27.46
C PHE A 3 14.73 9.80 -26.10
N LEU A 4 15.76 10.31 -25.43
CA LEU A 4 15.91 10.11 -23.99
C LEU A 4 15.05 11.15 -23.28
N ARG A 5 13.80 10.81 -22.97
CA ARG A 5 13.04 11.50 -21.92
C ARG A 5 13.86 11.40 -20.64
N ARG A 6 14.52 12.48 -20.25
CA ARG A 6 14.99 12.64 -18.87
C ARG A 6 13.73 12.60 -18.00
N PRO A 7 13.64 11.73 -16.98
CA PRO A 7 12.62 11.94 -15.95
C PRO A 7 12.94 13.30 -15.34
N ASP A 8 11.98 14.22 -15.38
CA ASP A 8 12.06 15.42 -14.56
C ASP A 8 12.38 14.95 -13.14
N ARG A 9 13.55 15.35 -12.65
CA ARG A 9 14.01 14.97 -11.32
C ARG A 9 13.06 15.64 -10.35
N ILE A 10 12.06 14.90 -9.88
CA ILE A 10 11.23 15.31 -8.74
C ILE A 10 12.23 15.65 -7.63
N HIS A 11 12.27 16.94 -7.26
CA HIS A 11 13.19 17.41 -6.24
C HIS A 11 12.60 16.97 -4.89
N PHE A 12 13.17 15.92 -4.30
CA PHE A 12 12.81 15.43 -2.99
C PHE A 12 13.53 16.26 -1.92
N ASP A 13 12.78 17.05 -1.15
CA ASP A 13 13.30 17.60 0.10
C ASP A 13 13.22 16.53 1.19
N LEU A 14 14.24 15.65 1.20
CA LEU A 14 14.38 14.60 2.21
C LEU A 14 14.67 15.25 3.56
N LYS A 15 13.72 15.15 4.49
CA LYS A 15 13.98 15.46 5.90
C LYS A 15 14.61 14.23 6.56
N PRO A 16 15.67 14.38 7.38
CA PRO A 16 16.22 13.27 8.13
C PRO A 16 15.13 12.69 9.02
N ASN A 17 14.83 11.41 8.81
CA ASN A 17 13.90 10.66 9.63
C ASN A 17 14.70 10.01 10.77
N CYS A 18 14.45 10.43 12.00
CA CYS A 18 15.13 9.89 13.18
C CYS A 18 14.41 8.66 13.76
N LEU A 19 13.23 8.31 13.23
CA LEU A 19 12.38 7.23 13.71
C LEU A 19 12.10 6.25 12.58
N LEU A 20 12.62 5.04 12.72
CA LEU A 20 12.39 3.93 11.79
C LEU A 20 11.56 2.86 12.50
N THR A 21 10.65 2.22 11.78
CA THR A 21 9.91 1.08 12.31
C THR A 21 10.91 -0.02 12.66
N ARG A 22 10.65 -0.74 13.75
CA ARG A 22 11.46 -1.89 14.14
C ARG A 22 11.30 -3.03 13.14
N TRP A 23 10.10 -3.15 12.58
CA TRP A 23 9.74 -4.21 11.65
C TRP A 23 9.63 -3.69 10.22
N PRO A 24 9.90 -4.54 9.20
CA PRO A 24 9.80 -4.11 7.81
C PRO A 24 8.37 -3.83 7.37
N VAL A 25 8.23 -2.95 6.38
CA VAL A 25 6.95 -2.58 5.76
C VAL A 25 6.71 -3.43 4.53
N VAL A 26 5.57 -4.13 4.48
CA VAL A 26 5.21 -5.06 3.41
C VAL A 26 3.98 -4.55 2.67
N PHE A 27 4.20 -4.09 1.45
CA PHE A 27 3.13 -3.71 0.53
C PHE A 27 2.55 -4.94 -0.17
N VAL A 28 1.25 -5.20 0.00
CA VAL A 28 0.59 -6.37 -0.61
C VAL A 28 -0.24 -5.94 -1.80
N THR A 29 0.12 -6.35 -3.00
CA THR A 29 -0.63 -5.93 -4.20
C THR A 29 -2.01 -6.57 -4.26
N GLY A 30 -3.04 -5.79 -4.56
CA GLY A 30 -4.38 -6.31 -4.79
C GLY A 30 -4.62 -6.93 -6.16
N PRO A 31 -5.91 -7.00 -6.59
CA PRO A 31 -6.28 -7.50 -7.90
C PRO A 31 -5.58 -6.72 -9.03
N ARG A 32 -5.05 -7.42 -10.04
CA ARG A 32 -4.30 -6.82 -11.16
C ARG A 32 -4.84 -7.31 -12.50
N SER A 33 -4.66 -6.50 -13.55
CA SER A 33 -5.09 -6.83 -14.92
C SER A 33 -3.95 -6.67 -15.92
N LEU A 34 -4.05 -7.25 -17.12
CA LEU A 34 -2.99 -7.12 -18.14
C LEU A 34 -2.86 -5.69 -18.68
N PHE A 35 -3.96 -4.93 -18.62
CA PHE A 35 -4.06 -3.59 -19.19
C PHE A 35 -3.61 -2.49 -18.22
N TYR A 36 -3.45 -2.83 -16.94
CA TYR A 36 -3.09 -1.89 -15.89
C TYR A 36 -2.39 -2.65 -14.74
N PHE A 37 -1.23 -2.16 -14.26
CA PHE A 37 -0.42 -2.66 -13.11
C PHE A 37 0.90 -3.43 -13.36
N ARG A 38 1.80 -2.90 -14.20
CA ARG A 38 3.24 -3.26 -14.06
C ARG A 38 3.86 -2.73 -12.75
N ARG A 39 3.38 -1.58 -12.25
CA ARG A 39 3.73 -0.98 -10.94
C ARG A 39 2.45 -0.71 -10.17
N TYR A 40 2.14 -1.54 -9.16
CA TYR A 40 0.87 -1.44 -8.43
C TYR A 40 0.84 -0.26 -7.46
N TRP A 41 1.91 -0.12 -6.67
CA TRP A 41 2.06 0.91 -5.64
C TRP A 41 2.82 2.15 -6.10
N ASN A 42 3.13 2.24 -7.40
CA ASN A 42 3.85 3.35 -8.03
C ASN A 42 5.05 3.84 -7.19
N LEU A 43 5.00 5.07 -6.67
CA LEU A 43 6.10 5.72 -5.97
C LEU A 43 6.23 5.31 -4.51
N TYR A 44 5.17 4.83 -3.85
CA TYR A 44 5.14 4.68 -2.39
C TYR A 44 6.27 3.81 -1.82
N PRO A 45 6.55 2.61 -2.36
CA PRO A 45 7.60 1.77 -1.78
C PRO A 45 8.99 2.39 -1.93
N ILE A 46 9.24 3.04 -3.07
CA ILE A 46 10.53 3.69 -3.35
C ILE A 46 10.70 4.91 -2.46
N PHE A 47 9.66 5.74 -2.32
CA PHE A 47 9.68 6.92 -1.47
C PHE A 47 10.00 6.58 -0.02
N LEU A 48 9.36 5.56 0.56
CA LEU A 48 9.63 5.13 1.93
C LEU A 48 11.04 4.53 2.08
N ALA A 49 11.50 3.76 1.10
CA ALA A 49 12.86 3.22 1.10
C ALA A 49 13.93 4.33 1.06
N GLU A 50 13.70 5.39 0.28
CA GLU A 50 14.58 6.57 0.26
C GLU A 50 14.61 7.34 1.59
N HIS A 51 13.58 7.19 2.43
CA HIS A 51 13.53 7.71 3.81
C HIS A 51 14.09 6.72 4.85
N GLY A 52 14.68 5.61 4.42
CA GLY A 52 15.41 4.67 5.27
C GLY A 52 14.58 3.49 5.79
N TYR A 53 13.32 3.33 5.39
CA TYR A 53 12.51 2.18 5.80
C TYR A 53 12.91 0.91 5.03
N GLU A 54 12.87 -0.24 5.70
CA GLU A 54 12.98 -1.54 5.04
C GLU A 54 11.63 -1.90 4.42
N VAL A 55 11.53 -1.83 3.09
CA VAL A 55 10.27 -1.99 2.36
C VAL A 55 10.31 -3.17 1.40
N PHE A 56 9.26 -4.00 1.44
CA PHE A 56 9.06 -5.12 0.53
C PHE A 56 7.72 -5.01 -0.19
N THR A 57 7.62 -5.63 -1.37
CA THR A 57 6.34 -5.81 -2.07
C THR A 57 6.04 -7.28 -2.25
N VAL A 58 4.88 -7.72 -1.73
CA VAL A 58 4.32 -9.05 -1.96
C VAL A 58 3.37 -8.97 -3.15
N HIS A 59 3.77 -9.63 -4.24
CA HIS A 59 2.98 -9.71 -5.45
C HIS A 59 2.01 -10.88 -5.39
N LEU A 60 0.74 -10.61 -5.09
CA LEU A 60 -0.31 -11.63 -5.08
C LEU A 60 -0.64 -12.12 -6.50
N PRO A 61 -1.02 -13.40 -6.67
CA PRO A 61 -1.49 -13.91 -7.95
C PRO A 61 -2.60 -13.05 -8.56
N TRP A 62 -2.60 -12.89 -9.88
CA TRP A 62 -3.63 -12.12 -10.59
C TRP A 62 -5.01 -12.81 -10.61
N ARG A 63 -5.04 -14.08 -10.23
CA ARG A 63 -6.19 -14.98 -10.28
C ARG A 63 -7.24 -14.60 -9.22
N SER A 64 -8.27 -15.43 -9.13
CA SER A 64 -9.38 -15.30 -8.16
C SER A 64 -8.92 -15.03 -6.73
N SER A 65 -9.82 -14.44 -5.94
CA SER A 65 -9.59 -14.16 -4.53
C SER A 65 -9.10 -15.39 -3.75
N ALA A 66 -9.69 -16.57 -3.97
CA ALA A 66 -9.25 -17.80 -3.33
C ALA A 66 -7.74 -18.10 -3.53
N ALA A 67 -7.21 -17.84 -4.72
CA ALA A 67 -5.79 -18.05 -5.01
C ALA A 67 -4.90 -17.01 -4.32
N ARG A 68 -5.33 -15.75 -4.26
CA ARG A 68 -4.64 -14.67 -3.54
C ARG A 68 -4.59 -14.94 -2.04
N ARG A 69 -5.74 -15.28 -1.46
CA ARG A 69 -5.88 -15.65 -0.05
C ARG A 69 -4.98 -16.85 0.31
N LYS A 70 -5.01 -17.93 -0.49
CA LYS A 70 -4.12 -19.09 -0.28
C LYS A 70 -2.64 -18.72 -0.33
N TYR A 71 -2.26 -17.84 -1.25
CA TYR A 71 -0.89 -17.35 -1.35
C TYR A 71 -0.49 -16.56 -0.10
N MET A 72 -1.36 -15.65 0.35
CA MET A 72 -1.09 -14.85 1.56
C MET A 72 -0.99 -15.72 2.80
N GLN A 73 -1.86 -16.71 2.94
CA GLN A 73 -1.79 -17.67 4.04
C GLN A 73 -0.45 -18.42 4.05
N ALA A 74 0.00 -18.92 2.89
CA ALA A 74 1.30 -19.58 2.77
C ALA A 74 2.48 -18.64 3.09
N PHE A 75 2.35 -17.35 2.74
CA PHE A 75 3.34 -16.34 3.10
C PHE A 75 3.41 -16.15 4.62
N LEU A 76 2.27 -15.97 5.30
CA LEU A 76 2.20 -15.81 6.75
C LEU A 76 2.80 -17.04 7.47
N GLU A 77 2.43 -18.25 7.05
CA GLU A 77 2.96 -19.50 7.63
C GLU A 77 4.49 -19.62 7.49
N LYS A 78 5.00 -19.31 6.29
CA LYS A 78 6.44 -19.35 6.02
C LYS A 78 7.20 -18.33 6.87
N HIS A 79 6.55 -17.23 7.25
CA HIS A 79 7.15 -16.10 7.96
C HIS A 79 6.69 -15.98 9.42
N LYS A 80 6.11 -17.03 10.01
CA LYS A 80 5.51 -17.02 11.36
C LYS A 80 6.40 -16.54 12.52
N ASN A 81 7.72 -16.60 12.33
CA ASN A 81 8.73 -16.16 13.30
C ASN A 81 9.28 -14.75 13.04
N LYS A 82 8.70 -14.01 12.09
CA LYS A 82 9.09 -12.65 11.72
C LYS A 82 7.88 -11.74 11.85
N LYS A 83 8.11 -10.47 12.17
CA LYS A 83 7.08 -9.45 12.28
C LYS A 83 7.17 -8.45 11.14
N TYR A 84 6.03 -7.90 10.73
CA TYR A 84 5.90 -6.96 9.63
C TYR A 84 4.75 -5.97 9.86
N HIS A 85 4.88 -4.77 9.29
CA HIS A 85 3.75 -3.87 9.08
C HIS A 85 3.22 -4.06 7.65
N PHE A 86 1.96 -4.45 7.49
CA PHE A 86 1.37 -4.67 6.18
C PHE A 86 0.69 -3.40 5.67
N VAL A 87 0.80 -3.11 4.38
CA VAL A 87 0.07 -2.03 3.69
C VAL A 87 -0.70 -2.64 2.53
N MET A 88 -2.01 -2.41 2.49
CA MET A 88 -2.93 -3.05 1.54
C MET A 88 -3.99 -2.04 1.07
N ASP A 89 -4.54 -2.24 -0.13
CA ASP A 89 -5.74 -1.52 -0.56
C ASP A 89 -7.00 -2.12 0.10
N SER A 90 -8.10 -1.38 0.06
CA SER A 90 -9.35 -1.77 0.73
C SER A 90 -9.89 -3.14 0.27
N ILE A 91 -9.80 -3.47 -1.03
CA ILE A 91 -10.28 -4.78 -1.52
C ILE A 91 -9.47 -5.89 -0.86
N THR A 92 -8.15 -5.76 -0.89
CA THR A 92 -7.22 -6.80 -0.44
C THR A 92 -7.26 -6.95 1.07
N ALA A 93 -7.36 -5.83 1.78
CA ALA A 93 -7.52 -5.83 3.23
C ALA A 93 -8.82 -6.54 3.64
N HIS A 94 -9.94 -6.23 2.97
CA HIS A 94 -11.21 -6.89 3.26
C HIS A 94 -11.21 -8.38 2.92
N GLU A 95 -10.57 -8.77 1.82
CA GLU A 95 -10.43 -10.16 1.39
C GLU A 95 -9.67 -11.03 2.41
N MET A 96 -8.73 -10.44 3.14
CA MET A 96 -7.73 -11.18 3.93
C MET A 96 -7.77 -10.86 5.42
N GLN A 97 -8.71 -10.03 5.88
CA GLN A 97 -8.73 -9.51 7.25
C GLN A 97 -8.66 -10.60 8.32
N ASP A 98 -9.34 -11.72 8.08
CA ASP A 98 -9.42 -12.85 8.98
C ASP A 98 -8.13 -13.69 9.01
N LEU A 99 -7.28 -13.61 7.98
CA LEU A 99 -5.95 -14.24 8.00
C LEU A 99 -5.00 -13.57 9.01
N PHE A 100 -5.25 -12.31 9.35
CA PHE A 100 -4.45 -11.55 10.30
C PHE A 100 -4.92 -11.71 11.75
N VAL A 101 -6.08 -12.32 11.98
CA VAL A 101 -6.57 -12.57 13.33
C VAL A 101 -5.73 -13.69 13.97
N GLY A 102 -4.99 -13.36 15.02
CA GLY A 102 -4.19 -14.33 15.79
C GLY A 102 -2.84 -14.69 15.17
N THR A 103 -2.42 -14.03 14.08
CA THR A 103 -1.06 -14.19 13.56
C THR A 103 -0.06 -13.39 14.37
N SER A 104 1.09 -13.99 14.70
CA SER A 104 2.25 -13.26 15.26
C SER A 104 3.06 -12.52 14.20
N THR A 105 2.72 -12.70 12.92
CA THR A 105 3.50 -12.20 11.78
C THR A 105 3.20 -10.74 11.46
N ALA A 106 1.98 -10.30 11.71
CA ALA A 106 1.57 -8.93 11.50
C ALA A 106 1.64 -8.18 12.83
N THR A 107 2.43 -7.11 12.87
CA THR A 107 2.38 -6.13 13.96
C THR A 107 1.20 -5.19 13.70
N SER A 108 1.15 -4.56 12.52
CA SER A 108 0.01 -3.73 12.11
C SER A 108 -0.42 -4.03 10.68
N VAL A 109 -1.67 -3.70 10.36
CA VAL A 109 -2.20 -3.75 8.99
C VAL A 109 -2.80 -2.39 8.64
N THR A 110 -2.17 -1.70 7.71
CA THR A 110 -2.62 -0.41 7.18
C THR A 110 -3.48 -0.62 5.95
N GLU A 111 -4.73 -0.17 6.03
CA GLU A 111 -5.66 -0.16 4.91
C GLU A 111 -5.64 1.22 4.24
N LEU A 112 -5.31 1.28 2.95
CA LEU A 112 -5.40 2.52 2.17
C LEU A 112 -6.83 2.69 1.66
N LEU A 113 -7.45 3.79 2.07
CA LEU A 113 -8.82 4.16 1.74
C LEU A 113 -8.85 5.31 0.72
N ASN A 114 -9.92 5.33 -0.08
CA ASN A 114 -10.25 6.50 -0.90
C ASN A 114 -10.69 7.67 0.01
N ALA A 115 -10.52 8.93 -0.42
CA ALA A 115 -11.03 10.07 0.36
C ALA A 115 -12.54 9.96 0.62
N GLY A 116 -12.93 10.26 1.86
CA GLY A 116 -14.30 10.15 2.37
C GLY A 116 -14.78 8.71 2.60
N ALA A 117 -13.96 7.69 2.33
CA ALA A 117 -14.32 6.31 2.63
C ALA A 117 -14.01 5.97 4.09
N THR A 118 -14.89 5.19 4.72
CA THR A 118 -14.68 4.65 6.05
C THR A 118 -14.29 3.18 5.96
N THR A 119 -13.36 2.76 6.83
CA THR A 119 -13.04 1.34 6.95
C THR A 119 -14.25 0.56 7.46
N LYS A 120 -14.44 -0.63 6.89
CA LYS A 120 -15.39 -1.64 7.38
C LYS A 120 -14.67 -2.80 8.05
N LEU A 121 -13.35 -2.71 8.20
CA LEU A 121 -12.55 -3.74 8.82
C LEU A 121 -12.68 -3.62 10.33
N HIS A 122 -12.88 -4.76 10.96
CA HIS A 122 -13.00 -4.86 12.42
C HIS A 122 -12.06 -5.97 12.89
N GLY A 123 -11.33 -5.72 13.97
CA GLY A 123 -10.39 -6.69 14.55
C GLY A 123 -8.95 -6.19 14.60
N PHE A 124 -8.01 -7.13 14.60
CA PHE A 124 -6.59 -6.94 14.93
C PHE A 124 -5.96 -5.70 14.27
N GLN A 125 -5.57 -4.71 15.08
CA GLN A 125 -4.73 -3.55 14.76
C GLN A 125 -4.82 -3.01 13.31
N PHE A 126 -6.05 -2.93 12.77
CA PHE A 126 -6.30 -2.33 11.46
C PHE A 126 -6.25 -0.82 11.60
N GLN A 127 -5.34 -0.19 10.86
CA GLN A 127 -5.13 1.25 10.87
C GLN A 127 -5.54 1.82 9.51
N PRO A 128 -6.74 2.42 9.39
CA PRO A 128 -7.16 3.03 8.14
C PRO A 128 -6.33 4.29 7.86
N LEU A 129 -5.88 4.44 6.60
CA LEU A 129 -5.21 5.64 6.11
C LEU A 129 -5.98 6.17 4.90
N GLU A 130 -6.60 7.33 5.08
CA GLU A 130 -7.35 8.01 4.03
C GLU A 130 -6.39 8.78 3.11
N MET A 131 -6.48 8.50 1.81
CA MET A 131 -5.62 9.11 0.80
C MET A 131 -6.25 10.37 0.22
N THR A 132 -5.45 11.39 -0.06
CA THR A 132 -5.90 12.61 -0.71
C THR A 132 -6.27 12.35 -2.17
N VAL A 133 -7.29 13.06 -2.64
CA VAL A 133 -7.80 12.97 -4.02
C VAL A 133 -7.31 14.16 -4.82
N CYS A 134 -6.84 13.89 -6.03
CA CYS A 134 -6.46 14.90 -7.00
C CYS A 134 -7.70 15.60 -7.59
N LYS A 135 -7.59 16.92 -7.81
CA LYS A 135 -8.61 17.72 -8.53
C LYS A 135 -8.44 17.66 -10.06
N GLN A 136 -7.27 17.25 -10.56
CA GLN A 136 -7.00 17.17 -11.99
C GLN A 136 -7.48 15.86 -12.61
N ALA A 137 -7.89 15.92 -13.87
CA ALA A 137 -8.37 14.76 -14.59
C ALA A 137 -7.20 13.86 -15.05
N PRO A 138 -7.27 12.53 -14.83
CA PRO A 138 -6.29 11.60 -15.38
C PRO A 138 -6.23 11.69 -16.91
N GLY A 139 -5.05 11.42 -17.47
CA GLY A 139 -4.89 11.23 -18.91
C GLY A 139 -5.83 10.16 -19.46
N ILE A 140 -6.34 10.36 -20.68
CA ILE A 140 -7.43 9.55 -21.27
C ILE A 140 -7.09 8.05 -21.29
N LEU A 141 -5.86 7.69 -21.68
CA LEU A 141 -5.42 6.29 -21.76
C LEU A 141 -5.37 5.63 -20.37
N LEU A 142 -4.85 6.35 -19.38
CA LEU A 142 -4.80 5.89 -17.99
C LEU A 142 -6.21 5.64 -17.47
N LYS A 143 -7.10 6.62 -17.65
CA LYS A 143 -8.50 6.53 -17.27
C LYS A 143 -9.21 5.35 -17.94
N PHE A 144 -8.99 5.15 -19.24
CA PHE A 144 -9.58 4.02 -19.97
C PHE A 144 -9.07 2.67 -19.49
N SER A 145 -7.75 2.52 -19.31
CA SER A 145 -7.15 1.27 -18.81
C SER A 145 -7.66 0.91 -17.40
N PHE A 146 -7.79 1.92 -16.54
CA PHE A 146 -8.27 1.75 -15.18
C PHE A 146 -9.79 1.49 -15.13
N TRP A 147 -10.57 2.15 -15.99
CA TRP A 147 -11.98 1.83 -16.15
C TRP A 147 -12.20 0.38 -16.61
N LEU A 148 -11.42 -0.10 -17.57
CA LEU A 148 -11.49 -1.48 -18.02
C LEU A 148 -11.11 -2.45 -16.89
N HIS A 149 -10.10 -2.11 -16.11
CA HIS A 149 -9.71 -2.85 -14.92
C HIS A 149 -10.86 -2.94 -13.89
N GLN A 150 -11.50 -1.82 -13.56
CA GLN A 150 -12.65 -1.79 -12.63
C GLN A 150 -13.82 -2.65 -13.15
N LYS A 151 -14.09 -2.62 -14.45
CA LYS A 151 -15.12 -3.46 -15.08
C LYS A 151 -14.80 -4.94 -15.01
N LEU A 152 -13.54 -5.34 -15.00
CA LEU A 152 -13.13 -6.74 -14.90
C LEU A 152 -13.15 -7.29 -13.46
N ILE A 153 -12.99 -6.41 -12.46
CA ILE A 153 -12.98 -6.81 -11.04
C ILE A 153 -14.36 -6.75 -10.40
N GLU A 154 -15.28 -5.97 -10.98
CA GLU A 154 -16.68 -5.88 -10.56
C GLU A 154 -16.85 -5.61 -9.04
N ASN A 155 -15.97 -4.78 -8.46
CA ASN A 155 -16.02 -4.46 -7.05
C ASN A 155 -16.28 -2.96 -6.81
N PRO A 156 -17.40 -2.57 -6.16
CA PRO A 156 -17.72 -1.18 -5.87
C PRO A 156 -16.76 -0.49 -4.89
N GLN A 157 -15.94 -1.25 -4.14
CA GLN A 157 -14.90 -0.73 -3.24
C GLN A 157 -13.51 -0.71 -3.90
N SER A 158 -13.44 -0.65 -5.23
CA SER A 158 -12.16 -0.62 -5.92
C SER A 158 -11.32 0.60 -5.53
N PRO A 159 -10.01 0.41 -5.25
CA PRO A 159 -9.12 1.52 -4.95
C PRO A 159 -9.08 2.47 -6.14
N THR A 160 -9.01 3.78 -5.89
CA THR A 160 -8.91 4.80 -6.93
C THR A 160 -7.48 4.94 -7.45
N LEU A 161 -7.32 5.64 -8.60
CA LEU A 161 -6.01 5.99 -9.13
C LEU A 161 -5.17 6.81 -8.13
N ASP A 162 -5.81 7.66 -7.33
CA ASP A 162 -5.17 8.43 -6.27
C ASP A 162 -4.60 7.55 -5.16
N THR A 163 -5.42 6.62 -4.65
CA THR A 163 -5.05 5.67 -3.58
C THR A 163 -3.90 4.75 -3.99
N LEU A 164 -3.75 4.47 -5.29
CA LEU A 164 -2.66 3.65 -5.82
C LEU A 164 -1.43 4.48 -6.21
N GLY A 165 -1.44 5.80 -6.03
CA GLY A 165 -0.33 6.68 -6.39
C GLY A 165 -0.07 6.76 -7.89
N ALA A 166 -1.12 6.64 -8.71
CA ALA A 166 -0.99 6.68 -10.17
C ALA A 166 -1.08 8.10 -10.74
N LEU A 167 -1.50 9.08 -9.93
CA LEU A 167 -1.63 10.48 -10.30
C LEU A 167 -0.50 11.30 -9.68
N GLU A 168 0.35 11.91 -10.50
CA GLU A 168 1.57 12.59 -10.05
C GLU A 168 1.30 13.62 -8.94
N ASP A 169 0.25 14.42 -9.10
CA ASP A 169 -0.14 15.48 -8.15
C ASP A 169 -0.48 14.95 -6.74
N SER A 170 -1.31 13.91 -6.63
CA SER A 170 -1.69 13.35 -5.32
C SER A 170 -0.66 12.37 -4.80
N THR A 171 0.17 11.78 -5.67
CA THR A 171 1.15 10.75 -5.28
C THR A 171 2.14 11.29 -4.25
N PHE A 172 2.62 12.52 -4.40
CA PHE A 172 3.58 13.07 -3.45
C PHE A 172 2.94 13.32 -2.08
N ASP A 173 1.78 13.97 -2.03
CA ASP A 173 1.05 14.22 -0.78
C ASP A 173 0.69 12.91 -0.07
N ASN A 174 0.21 11.92 -0.83
CA ASN A 174 -0.08 10.59 -0.33
C ASN A 174 1.17 9.85 0.17
N SER A 175 2.32 10.03 -0.49
CA SER A 175 3.59 9.49 -0.01
C SER A 175 4.01 10.12 1.32
N ARG A 176 3.74 11.42 1.52
CA ARG A 176 4.00 12.11 2.80
C ARG A 176 3.05 11.64 3.90
N LEU A 177 1.78 11.42 3.60
CA LEU A 177 0.82 10.83 4.54
C LEU A 177 1.28 9.45 4.99
N LEU A 178 1.71 8.61 4.04
CA LEU A 178 2.30 7.31 4.33
C LEU A 178 3.55 7.42 5.20
N LEU A 179 4.44 8.37 4.91
CA LEU A 179 5.64 8.59 5.72
C LEU A 179 5.28 8.99 7.17
N SER A 180 4.36 9.93 7.35
CA SER A 180 3.89 10.33 8.69
C SER A 180 3.23 9.16 9.43
N HIS A 181 2.50 8.32 8.71
CA HIS A 181 1.93 7.09 9.27
C HIS A 181 3.01 6.09 9.70
N MET A 182 4.05 5.88 8.89
CA MET A 182 5.18 5.01 9.26
C MET A 182 5.97 5.56 10.45
N GLN A 183 6.07 6.87 10.61
CA GLN A 183 6.68 7.49 11.79
C GLN A 183 5.87 7.20 13.04
N LYS A 184 4.53 7.30 12.96
CA LYS A 184 3.64 6.93 14.06
C LYS A 184 3.79 5.44 14.44
N LEU A 185 3.87 4.54 13.47
CA LEU A 185 4.13 3.12 13.73
C LEU A 185 5.48 2.90 14.41
N ALA A 186 6.51 3.66 14.03
CA ALA A 186 7.83 3.59 14.68
C ALA A 186 7.77 4.05 16.15
N GLU A 187 6.95 5.04 16.48
CA GLU A 187 6.71 5.47 17.85
C GLU A 187 5.97 4.39 18.66
N GLU A 188 4.96 3.74 18.06
CA GLU A 188 4.22 2.62 18.66
C GLU A 188 5.16 1.43 18.95
N ASP A 189 6.01 1.06 17.99
CA ASP A 189 7.03 0.01 18.15
C ASP A 189 8.00 0.31 19.31
N TYR A 190 8.43 1.57 19.45
CA TYR A 190 9.35 1.98 20.52
C TYR A 190 8.69 1.93 21.90
N GLN A 191 7.41 2.32 21.99
CA GLN A 191 6.66 2.28 23.25
C GLN A 191 6.40 0.85 23.73
N GLU A 192 6.12 -0.09 22.82
CA GLU A 192 5.98 -1.51 23.20
C GLU A 192 7.27 -2.04 23.86
N ASP A 193 8.45 -1.69 23.32
CA ASP A 193 9.73 -2.11 23.88
C ASP A 193 10.03 -1.52 25.26
N ALA A 194 9.58 -0.31 25.55
CA ALA A 194 9.78 0.32 26.86
C ALA A 194 8.94 -0.33 27.99
N THR A 195 7.98 -1.17 27.63
CA THR A 195 7.07 -1.84 28.58
C THR A 195 7.44 -3.31 28.88
N LEU A 196 8.46 -3.84 28.19
CA LEU A 196 9.02 -5.19 28.38
C LEU A 196 10.23 -5.18 29.31
#